data_AF-A0A2H0Y2F5-F1
#
_entry.id   AF-A0A2H0Y2F5-F1
#
_cell.length_a   1.000
_cell.length_b   1.000
_cell.length_c   1.000
_cell.angle_alpha   90.00
_cell.angle_beta   90.00
_cell.angle_gamma   90.00
#
_symmetry.space_group_name_H-M   'P 1'
#
loop_
_entity.id
_entity.type
_entity.pdbx_description
1 polymer ?
#
loop_
_entity_poly.entity_id
_entity_poly.type
_entity_poly.pdbx_seq_one_letter_code
_entity_poly.pdbx_strand_id
1 'polypeptide(L)'
;MLSGYLAEIKKYDELEKLLTKYPDDFGLHWVYAYPLLKFVKEGDTPKSKKLLLEAIERNKFVVDYLIGKKKMPKYVPDSYAVDSDDEAVCYVADFKKAWENIAGAIDWIKRANDPNNRLTPE
;
A
#
# COMPACT_ATOMS: atom_id res chain seq x y z
N MET A 1 0.16 12.74 2.28
CA MET A 1 1.20 12.92 1.23
C MET A 1 0.59 12.98 -0.18
N LEU A 2 1.30 13.54 -1.20
CA LEU A 2 0.76 13.73 -2.57
C LEU A 2 0.36 12.43 -3.27
N SER A 3 1.14 11.36 -3.17
CA SER A 3 0.80 10.08 -3.81
C SER A 3 -0.49 9.48 -3.26
N GLY A 4 -0.72 9.59 -1.95
CA GLY A 4 -1.96 9.14 -1.29
C GLY A 4 -3.17 9.94 -1.73
N TYR A 5 -3.02 11.27 -1.83
CA TYR A 5 -4.07 12.15 -2.36
C TYR A 5 -4.44 11.79 -3.80
N LEU A 6 -3.45 11.65 -4.69
CA LEU A 6 -3.69 11.29 -6.10
C LEU A 6 -4.36 9.91 -6.24
N ALA A 7 -3.98 8.94 -5.40
CA ALA A 7 -4.61 7.63 -5.35
C ALA A 7 -6.07 7.72 -4.87
N GLU A 8 -6.36 8.53 -3.84
CA GLU A 8 -7.70 8.75 -3.30
C GLU A 8 -8.64 9.36 -4.35
N ILE A 9 -8.18 10.38 -5.09
CA ILE A 9 -8.97 11.05 -6.14
C ILE A 9 -8.88 10.37 -7.52
N LYS A 10 -8.36 9.14 -7.57
CA LYS A 10 -8.30 8.29 -8.77
C LYS A 10 -7.53 8.89 -9.95
N LYS A 11 -6.57 9.78 -9.67
CA LYS A 11 -5.69 10.38 -10.69
C LYS A 11 -4.48 9.50 -10.95
N TYR A 12 -4.73 8.32 -11.49
CA TYR A 12 -3.73 7.25 -11.61
C TYR A 12 -2.60 7.58 -12.58
N ASP A 13 -2.84 8.36 -13.64
CA ASP A 13 -1.78 8.78 -14.56
C ASP A 13 -0.85 9.82 -13.93
N GLU A 14 -1.38 10.71 -13.08
CA GLU A 14 -0.56 11.66 -12.31
C GLU A 14 0.23 10.93 -11.22
N LEU A 15 -0.39 9.94 -10.57
CA LEU A 15 0.28 9.06 -9.61
C LEU A 15 1.42 8.29 -10.26
N GLU A 16 1.20 7.69 -11.43
CA GLU A 16 2.24 6.98 -12.17
C GLU A 16 3.42 7.89 -12.54
N LYS A 17 3.13 9.11 -13.02
CA LYS A 17 4.16 10.12 -13.31
C LYS A 17 4.95 10.49 -12.06
N LEU A 18 4.27 10.67 -10.94
CA LEU A 18 4.91 11.00 -9.66
C LEU A 18 5.85 9.87 -9.21
N LEU A 19 5.37 8.63 -9.23
CA LEU A 19 6.15 7.47 -8.83
C LEU A 19 7.37 7.28 -9.76
N THR A 20 7.18 7.40 -11.08
CA THR A 20 8.25 7.27 -12.07
C THR A 20 9.30 8.38 -11.99
N LYS A 21 8.93 9.57 -11.50
CA LYS A 21 9.86 10.70 -11.31
C LYS A 21 10.87 10.44 -10.19
N TYR A 22 10.50 9.63 -9.21
CA TYR A 22 11.34 9.29 -8.05
C TYR A 22 11.45 7.76 -7.90
N PRO A 23 12.13 7.09 -8.85
CA PRO A 23 12.19 5.63 -8.89
C PRO A 23 13.01 5.03 -7.74
N ASP A 24 13.92 5.82 -7.16
CA ASP A 24 14.79 5.42 -6.04
C ASP A 24 14.20 5.76 -4.67
N ASP A 25 12.93 6.18 -4.60
CA ASP A 25 12.26 6.40 -3.32
C ASP A 25 11.71 5.07 -2.79
N PHE A 26 12.24 4.66 -1.63
CA PHE A 26 11.92 3.40 -0.97
C PHE A 26 10.99 3.58 0.23
N GLY A 27 10.41 4.78 0.42
CA GLY A 27 9.40 5.02 1.45
C GLY A 27 8.15 4.17 1.22
N LEU A 28 7.43 3.83 2.30
CA LEU A 28 6.21 3.01 2.20
C LEU A 28 5.18 3.59 1.23
N HIS A 29 5.15 4.91 1.08
CA HIS A 29 4.24 5.57 0.15
C HIS A 29 4.57 5.38 -1.34
N TRP A 30 5.77 4.90 -1.69
CA TRP A 30 6.10 4.40 -3.03
C TRP A 30 5.90 2.89 -3.09
N VAL A 31 6.48 2.18 -2.11
CA VAL A 31 6.46 0.71 -2.02
C VAL A 31 5.03 0.16 -2.10
N TYR A 32 4.07 0.77 -1.43
CA TYR A 32 2.67 0.34 -1.49
C TYR A 32 1.84 1.03 -2.58
N ALA A 33 2.26 2.20 -3.09
CA ALA A 33 1.53 2.86 -4.17
C ALA A 33 1.71 2.17 -5.52
N TYR A 34 2.89 1.62 -5.82
CA TYR A 34 3.15 0.87 -7.04
C TYR A 34 2.22 -0.35 -7.22
N PRO A 35 2.12 -1.30 -6.27
CA PRO A 35 1.22 -2.43 -6.41
C PRO A 35 -0.24 -2.01 -6.49
N LEU A 36 -0.65 -0.98 -5.74
CA LEU A 36 -2.01 -0.44 -5.80
C LEU A 36 -2.34 0.15 -7.18
N LEU A 37 -1.45 0.97 -7.73
CA LEU A 37 -1.57 1.53 -9.08
C LEU A 37 -1.63 0.41 -10.12
N LYS A 38 -0.80 -0.62 -9.97
CA LYS A 38 -0.77 -1.77 -10.88
C LYS A 38 -2.07 -2.57 -10.83
N PHE A 39 -2.59 -2.81 -9.63
CA PHE A 39 -3.87 -3.47 -9.42
C PHE A 39 -5.03 -2.68 -10.03
N VAL A 40 -5.04 -1.35 -9.89
CA VAL A 40 -6.06 -0.51 -10.52
C VAL A 40 -6.02 -0.60 -12.04
N LYS A 41 -4.82 -0.59 -12.64
CA LYS A 41 -4.67 -0.57 -14.10
C LYS A 41 -4.88 -1.95 -14.75
N GLU A 42 -4.49 -3.02 -14.06
CA GLU A 42 -4.40 -4.37 -14.67
C GLU A 42 -5.15 -5.45 -13.90
N GLY A 43 -5.63 -5.16 -12.69
CA GLY A 43 -6.27 -6.11 -11.80
C GLY A 43 -5.28 -6.97 -11.00
N ASP A 44 -5.79 -8.09 -10.47
CA ASP A 44 -5.02 -9.10 -9.73
C ASP A 44 -4.24 -9.98 -10.73
N THR A 45 -3.11 -9.48 -11.22
CA THR A 45 -2.20 -10.16 -12.14
C THR A 45 -0.97 -10.67 -11.39
N PRO A 46 -0.22 -11.64 -11.93
CA PRO A 46 1.05 -12.08 -11.33
C PRO A 46 2.01 -10.91 -11.04
N LYS A 47 1.99 -9.88 -11.88
CA LYS A 47 2.83 -8.69 -11.72
C LYS A 47 2.37 -7.79 -10.56
N SER A 48 1.09 -7.43 -10.47
CA SER A 48 0.59 -6.60 -9.35
C SER A 48 0.75 -7.33 -8.01
N LYS A 49 0.49 -8.63 -8.03
CA LYS A 49 0.63 -9.54 -6.89
C LYS A 49 2.07 -9.68 -6.40
N LYS A 50 3.04 -9.86 -7.30
CA LYS A 50 4.46 -9.89 -6.93
C LYS A 50 4.87 -8.60 -6.22
N LEU A 51 4.53 -7.45 -6.80
CA LEU A 51 4.82 -6.14 -6.20
C LEU A 51 4.15 -5.98 -4.84
N LEU A 52 2.93 -6.50 -4.67
CA LEU A 52 2.24 -6.44 -3.40
C LEU A 52 2.94 -7.29 -2.33
N LEU A 53 3.38 -8.50 -2.66
CA LEU A 53 4.09 -9.36 -1.73
C LEU A 53 5.41 -8.72 -1.27
N GLU A 54 6.17 -8.13 -2.20
CA GLU A 54 7.38 -7.36 -1.88
C GLU A 54 7.07 -6.19 -0.93
N ALA A 55 5.95 -5.48 -1.14
CA ALA A 55 5.52 -4.41 -0.23
C ALA A 55 5.13 -4.92 1.17
N ILE A 56 4.45 -6.07 1.24
CA ILE A 56 4.09 -6.72 2.51
C ILE A 56 5.34 -7.17 3.27
N GLU A 57 6.33 -7.74 2.57
CA GLU A 57 7.61 -8.15 3.14
C GLU A 57 8.38 -6.95 3.70
N ARG A 58 8.34 -5.80 3.00
CA ARG A 58 8.96 -4.55 3.46
C ARG A 58 8.41 -4.10 4.81
N ASN A 59 7.09 -4.01 4.94
CA ASN A 59 6.47 -3.60 6.21
C ASN A 59 5.07 -4.20 6.38
N LYS A 60 5.00 -5.36 7.05
CA LYS A 60 3.75 -6.08 7.31
C LYS A 60 2.74 -5.32 8.18
N PHE A 61 3.17 -4.32 8.95
CA PHE A 61 2.29 -3.59 9.86
C PHE A 61 1.24 -2.78 9.11
N VAL A 62 1.59 -2.29 7.90
CA VAL A 62 0.64 -1.61 7.01
C VAL A 62 -0.59 -2.48 6.76
N VAL A 63 -0.39 -3.77 6.48
CA VAL A 63 -1.51 -4.68 6.22
C VAL A 63 -2.36 -4.85 7.47
N ASP A 64 -1.74 -5.06 8.63
CA ASP A 64 -2.46 -5.23 9.90
C ASP A 64 -3.40 -4.04 10.18
N TYR A 65 -2.97 -2.82 9.87
CA TYR A 65 -3.81 -1.62 10.00
C TYR A 65 -4.89 -1.51 8.90
N LEU A 66 -4.55 -1.79 7.63
CA LEU A 66 -5.50 -1.71 6.52
C LEU A 66 -6.65 -2.72 6.66
N ILE A 67 -6.37 -3.94 7.12
CA ILE A 67 -7.41 -4.98 7.31
C ILE A 67 -8.11 -4.87 8.68
N GLY A 68 -7.75 -3.88 9.51
CA GLY A 68 -8.36 -3.64 10.81
C GLY A 68 -7.95 -4.63 11.91
N LYS A 69 -6.88 -5.42 11.72
CA LYS A 69 -6.31 -6.29 12.76
C LYS A 69 -5.63 -5.49 13.86
N LYS A 70 -5.02 -4.34 13.51
CA LYS A 70 -4.58 -3.31 14.45
C LYS A 70 -5.46 -2.07 14.31
N LYS A 71 -5.78 -1.44 15.44
CA LYS A 71 -6.47 -0.15 15.46
C LYS A 71 -5.46 0.96 15.28
N MET A 72 -5.79 1.96 14.46
CA MET A 72 -4.97 3.17 14.33
C MET A 72 -4.84 3.86 15.70
N PRO A 73 -3.64 4.33 16.07
CA PRO A 73 -3.46 5.11 17.28
C PRO A 73 -4.22 6.44 17.20
N LYS A 74 -4.49 7.03 18.37
CA LYS A 74 -5.20 8.32 18.46
C LYS A 74 -4.40 9.48 17.84
N TYR A 75 -3.08 9.38 17.85
CA TYR A 75 -2.16 10.38 17.32
C TYR A 75 -1.24 9.71 16.29
N VAL A 76 -0.99 10.39 15.19
CA VAL A 76 -0.01 9.98 14.18
C VAL A 76 1.38 10.41 14.69
N PRO A 77 2.39 9.54 14.67
CA PRO A 77 3.76 9.91 15.08
C PRO A 77 4.33 11.05 14.23
N ASP A 78 5.05 11.98 14.87
CA ASP A 78 5.74 13.08 14.18
C ASP A 78 7.03 12.62 13.48
N SER A 79 7.57 11.47 13.89
CA SER A 79 8.77 10.87 13.33
C SER A 79 8.69 9.35 13.42
N TYR A 80 9.38 8.65 12.53
CA TYR A 80 9.43 7.20 12.51
C TYR A 80 10.81 6.71 12.07
N ALA A 81 11.13 5.47 12.44
CA ALA A 81 12.26 4.74 11.85
C ALA A 81 11.81 3.99 10.60
N VAL A 82 12.74 3.73 9.69
CA VAL A 82 12.50 2.92 8.49
C VAL A 82 12.04 1.51 8.89
N ASP A 83 11.02 1.00 8.20
CA ASP A 83 10.35 -0.29 8.38
C ASP A 83 9.69 -0.50 9.75
N SER A 84 9.46 0.59 10.49
CA SER A 84 8.83 0.54 11.81
C SER A 84 7.30 0.46 11.75
N ASP A 85 6.70 0.11 12.88
CA ASP A 85 5.25 0.18 13.07
C ASP A 85 4.73 1.63 12.92
N ASP A 86 5.47 2.60 13.46
CA ASP A 86 5.15 4.02 13.35
C ASP A 86 5.17 4.53 11.90
N GLU A 87 6.11 4.04 11.08
CA GLU A 87 6.12 4.36 9.65
C GLU A 87 4.84 3.84 8.97
N ALA A 88 4.39 2.64 9.34
CA ALA A 88 3.13 2.09 8.83
C ALA A 88 1.92 2.92 9.28
N VAL A 89 1.90 3.43 10.51
CA VAL A 89 0.86 4.35 10.98
C VAL A 89 0.82 5.61 10.13
N CYS A 90 1.97 6.24 9.90
CA CYS A 90 2.07 7.44 9.06
C CYS A 90 1.59 7.18 7.63
N TYR A 91 2.01 6.07 7.03
CA TYR A 91 1.55 5.66 5.71
C TYR A 91 0.04 5.42 5.66
N VAL A 92 -0.51 4.63 6.59
CA VAL A 92 -1.95 4.29 6.58
C VAL A 92 -2.80 5.53 6.84
N ALA A 93 -2.37 6.47 7.70
CA ALA A 93 -3.07 7.73 7.88
C ALA A 93 -3.25 8.51 6.56
N ASP A 94 -2.25 8.44 5.67
CA ASP A 94 -2.28 9.08 4.34
C ASP A 94 -3.01 8.27 3.27
N PHE A 95 -2.94 6.94 3.30
CA PHE A 95 -3.34 6.08 2.20
C PHE A 95 -4.62 5.27 2.44
N LYS A 96 -5.13 5.17 3.68
CA LYS A 96 -6.26 4.28 4.02
C LYS A 96 -7.46 4.49 3.10
N LYS A 97 -7.84 5.75 2.87
CA LYS A 97 -8.97 6.09 1.99
C LYS A 97 -8.74 5.65 0.54
N ALA A 98 -7.51 5.73 0.03
CA ALA A 98 -7.21 5.25 -1.31
C ALA A 98 -7.47 3.74 -1.44
N TRP A 99 -7.04 2.95 -0.45
CA TRP A 99 -7.31 1.50 -0.41
C TRP A 99 -8.81 1.19 -0.28
N GLU A 100 -9.52 1.92 0.56
CA GLU A 100 -10.97 1.74 0.76
C GLU A 100 -11.79 2.13 -0.48
N ASN A 101 -11.35 3.14 -1.24
CA ASN A 101 -12.06 3.64 -2.42
C ASN A 101 -11.87 2.77 -3.68
N ILE A 102 -10.88 1.88 -3.68
CA ILE A 102 -10.59 0.97 -4.78
C ILE A 102 -11.29 -0.36 -4.51
N ALA A 103 -12.29 -0.67 -5.33
CA ALA A 103 -13.07 -1.89 -5.19
C ALA A 103 -12.16 -3.14 -5.18
N GLY A 104 -12.30 -3.96 -4.14
CA GLY A 104 -11.54 -5.20 -3.99
C GLY A 104 -10.09 -5.05 -3.50
N ALA A 105 -9.57 -3.83 -3.30
CA ALA A 105 -8.17 -3.66 -2.88
C ALA A 105 -7.91 -4.16 -1.45
N ILE A 106 -8.84 -3.91 -0.51
CA ILE A 106 -8.75 -4.42 0.87
C ILE A 106 -8.83 -5.96 0.89
N ASP A 107 -9.74 -6.56 0.12
CA ASP A 107 -9.84 -8.02 0.03
C ASP A 107 -8.61 -8.63 -0.65
N TRP A 108 -8.05 -7.95 -1.64
CA TRP A 108 -6.83 -8.36 -2.33
C TRP A 108 -5.62 -8.40 -1.39
N ILE A 109 -5.37 -7.33 -0.63
CA ILE A 109 -4.26 -7.31 0.35
C ILE A 109 -4.47 -8.29 1.50
N LYS A 110 -5.72 -8.50 1.91
CA LYS A 110 -6.08 -9.51 2.91
C LYS A 110 -5.75 -10.92 2.44
N ARG A 111 -6.08 -11.27 1.18
CA ARG A 111 -5.72 -12.57 0.58
C ARG A 111 -4.21 -12.74 0.46
N ALA A 112 -3.50 -11.69 0.02
CA ALA A 112 -2.04 -11.73 -0.13
C ALA A 112 -1.33 -11.99 1.22
N ASN A 113 -1.86 -11.47 2.31
CA ASN A 113 -1.29 -11.60 3.65
C ASN A 113 -1.68 -12.89 4.40
N ASP A 114 -2.67 -13.63 3.90
CA ASP A 114 -3.09 -14.90 4.53
C ASP A 114 -2.09 -16.01 4.17
N PRO A 115 -1.33 -16.56 5.14
CA PRO A 115 -0.40 -17.66 4.90
C PRO A 115 -1.05 -18.92 4.31
N ASN A 116 -2.36 -19.11 4.50
CA ASN A 116 -3.11 -20.28 4.01
C ASN A 116 -3.76 -20.04 2.63
N ASN A 117 -3.78 -18.80 2.15
CA ASN A 117 -4.35 -18.40 0.86
C ASN A 117 -3.35 -17.53 0.08
N ARG A 118 -2.05 -17.75 0.31
CA ARG A 118 -1.01 -16.94 -0.32
C ARG A 118 -1.16 -17.06 -1.81
N LEU A 119 -1.38 -15.89 -2.37
CA LEU A 119 -1.12 -15.61 -3.75
C LEU A 119 0.34 -16.02 -4.05
N THR A 120 0.58 -17.18 -4.68
CA THR A 120 1.92 -17.58 -5.17
C THR A 120 2.24 -16.82 -6.47
N PRO A 121 3.35 -16.08 -6.57
CA PRO A 121 3.82 -15.59 -7.86
C PRO A 121 4.24 -16.81 -8.68
N GLU A 122 3.42 -17.19 -9.67
CA GLU A 122 3.77 -18.21 -10.67
C GLU A 122 4.94 -17.75 -11.53
#